data_AF-A0A100YVE2-F1
#
_entry.id   AF-A0A100YVE2-F1
#
_cell.length_a   1.000
_cell.length_b   1.000
_cell.length_c   1.000
_cell.angle_alpha   90.00
_cell.angle_beta   90.00
_cell.angle_gamma   90.00
#
_symmetry.space_group_name_H-M   'P 1'
#
loop_
_entity.id
_entity.type
_entity.pdbx_description
1 polymer ?
#
loop_
_entity_poly.entity_id
_entity_poly.type
_entity_poly.pdbx_seq_one_letter_code
_entity_poly.pdbx_strand_id
1 'polypeptide(L)'
;MSRITIDFEGLTDAVNRMNSAIESYSSLNSNLGSVVQGIGDSWGGQAANAYTEVMSQYMKQANQMVDVLDAFKQYAGSVESDFQNLDQQCAQMIRNAF
;
A
#
# COMPACT_ATOMS: atom_id res chain seq x y z
N MET A 1 -11.49 21.78 27.43
CA MET A 1 -10.53 20.89 26.74
C MET A 1 -11.30 20.18 25.64
N SER A 2 -11.04 20.46 24.36
CA SER A 2 -11.64 19.65 23.29
C SER A 2 -11.09 18.24 23.41
N ARG A 3 -11.97 17.26 23.65
CA ARG A 3 -11.61 15.85 23.49
C ARG A 3 -11.26 15.67 22.02
N ILE A 4 -9.98 15.58 21.71
CA ILE A 4 -9.56 15.01 20.43
C ILE A 4 -9.98 13.55 20.54
N THR A 5 -11.14 13.22 19.97
CA THR A 5 -11.59 11.84 19.85
C THR A 5 -10.89 11.27 18.63
N ILE A 6 -9.87 10.46 18.86
CA ILE A 6 -9.15 9.77 17.79
C ILE A 6 -9.99 8.55 17.41
N ASP A 7 -10.40 8.49 16.14
CA ASP A 7 -11.13 7.35 15.58
C ASP A 7 -10.15 6.23 15.21
N PHE A 8 -9.72 5.47 16.22
CA PHE A 8 -8.78 4.36 16.03
C PHE A 8 -9.38 3.26 15.15
N GLU A 9 -10.66 2.92 15.34
CA GLU A 9 -11.34 1.89 14.53
C GLU A 9 -11.36 2.27 13.06
N GLY A 10 -11.75 3.51 12.73
CA GLY A 10 -11.75 4.00 11.36
C GLY A 10 -10.36 4.01 10.73
N LEU A 11 -9.33 4.33 11.52
CA LEU A 11 -7.93 4.31 11.06
C LEU A 11 -7.45 2.88 10.78
N THR A 12 -7.69 1.94 11.70
CA THR A 12 -7.35 0.52 11.54
C THR A 12 -8.09 -0.09 10.33
N ASP A 13 -9.38 0.22 10.16
CA ASP A 13 -10.17 -0.24 9.01
C ASP A 13 -9.62 0.30 7.69
N ALA A 14 -9.24 1.58 7.64
CA ALA A 14 -8.62 2.18 6.46
C ALA A 14 -7.29 1.50 6.12
N VAL A 15 -6.43 1.26 7.11
CA VAL A 15 -5.16 0.53 6.93
C VAL A 15 -5.40 -0.88 6.38
N ASN A 16 -6.37 -1.60 6.92
CA ASN A 16 -6.72 -2.95 6.45
C ASN A 16 -7.22 -2.94 4.99
N ARG A 17 -8.07 -1.98 4.62
CA ARG A 17 -8.54 -1.84 3.22
C ARG A 17 -7.39 -1.53 2.27
N MET A 18 -6.44 -0.68 2.69
CA MET A 18 -5.24 -0.42 1.90
C MET A 18 -4.40 -1.68 1.71
N ASN A 19 -4.21 -2.49 2.76
CA ASN A 19 -3.49 -3.76 2.66
C ASN A 19 -4.09 -4.67 1.60
N SER A 20 -5.41 -4.91 1.66
CA SER A 20 -6.09 -5.75 0.68
C SER A 20 -6.02 -5.18 -0.74
N ALA A 21 -6.07 -3.85 -0.89
CA ALA A 21 -5.95 -3.21 -2.20
C ALA A 21 -4.54 -3.36 -2.79
N ILE A 22 -3.48 -3.20 -1.98
CA ILE A 22 -2.08 -3.40 -2.39
C ILE A 22 -1.85 -4.85 -2.81
N GLU A 23 -2.31 -5.82 -2.03
CA GLU A 23 -2.19 -7.25 -2.36
C GLU A 23 -2.90 -7.60 -3.67
N SER A 24 -4.11 -7.07 -3.87
CA SER A 24 -4.87 -7.24 -5.11
C SER A 24 -4.12 -6.63 -6.30
N TYR A 25 -3.57 -5.43 -6.13
CA TYR A 25 -2.82 -4.73 -7.18
C TYR A 25 -1.51 -5.44 -7.54
N SER A 26 -0.77 -5.93 -6.53
CA SER A 26 0.44 -6.74 -6.74
C SER A 26 0.13 -8.04 -7.50
N SER A 27 -0.99 -8.68 -7.17
CA SER A 27 -1.44 -9.89 -7.89
C SER A 27 -1.78 -9.60 -9.35
N LEU A 28 -2.46 -8.48 -9.63
CA LEU A 28 -2.74 -8.03 -11.00
C LEU A 28 -1.45 -7.75 -11.78
N ASN A 29 -0.45 -7.11 -11.16
CA ASN A 29 0.86 -6.89 -11.80
C ASN A 29 1.57 -8.20 -12.13
N SER A 30 1.56 -9.17 -11.21
CA SER A 30 2.17 -10.48 -11.45
C SER A 30 1.48 -11.19 -12.62
N ASN A 31 0.14 -11.14 -12.69
CA ASN A 31 -0.62 -11.73 -13.79
C ASN A 31 -0.34 -11.03 -15.13
N LEU A 32 -0.25 -9.69 -15.13
CA LEU A 32 0.12 -8.92 -16.31
C LEU A 32 1.50 -9.35 -16.83
N GLY A 33 2.48 -9.52 -15.93
CA GLY A 33 3.82 -9.99 -16.29
C GLY A 33 3.80 -11.36 -16.97
N SER A 34 3.08 -12.32 -16.40
CA SER A 34 2.92 -13.67 -16.99
C SER A 34 2.28 -13.62 -18.38
N VAL A 35 1.25 -12.78 -18.57
CA VAL A 35 0.56 -12.64 -19.85
C VAL A 35 1.47 -12.00 -20.90
N VAL A 36 2.16 -10.91 -20.55
CA VAL A 36 3.07 -10.19 -21.46
C VAL A 36 4.21 -11.10 -21.91
N GLN A 37 4.77 -11.88 -20.98
CA GLN A 37 5.82 -12.84 -21.29
C GLN A 37 5.31 -13.95 -22.22
N GLY A 38 4.14 -14.54 -21.94
CA GLY A 38 3.54 -15.55 -22.80
C GLY A 38 3.22 -15.04 -24.22
N ILE A 39 2.81 -13.77 -24.35
CA ILE A 39 2.64 -13.12 -25.66
C ILE A 39 4.00 -12.98 -26.36
N GLY A 40 5.04 -12.50 -25.67
CA GLY A 40 6.38 -12.36 -26.24
C GLY A 40 6.99 -13.69 -26.70
N ASP A 41 6.73 -14.77 -25.97
CA ASP A 41 7.26 -16.10 -26.31
C ASP A 41 6.55 -16.72 -27.53
N SER A 42 5.27 -16.38 -27.76
CA SER A 42 4.46 -16.94 -28.85
C SER A 42 4.40 -16.05 -30.09
N TRP A 43 4.62 -14.74 -29.95
CA TRP A 43 4.58 -13.77 -31.03
C TRP A 43 5.97 -13.17 -31.24
N GLY A 44 6.60 -13.50 -32.38
CA GLY A 44 7.92 -12.96 -32.75
C GLY A 44 7.86 -11.77 -33.71
N GLY A 45 9.00 -11.10 -33.88
CA GLY A 45 9.20 -10.01 -34.84
C GLY A 45 9.19 -8.61 -34.20
N GLN A 46 9.43 -7.58 -35.01
CA GLN A 46 9.59 -6.19 -34.54
C GLN A 46 8.35 -5.65 -33.80
N ALA A 47 7.14 -6.02 -34.24
CA ALA A 47 5.90 -5.58 -33.59
C ALA A 47 5.74 -6.17 -32.17
N ALA A 48 6.09 -7.45 -31.99
CA ALA A 48 6.05 -8.10 -30.69
C ALA A 48 7.10 -7.52 -29.72
N ASN A 49 8.30 -7.20 -30.23
CA ASN A 49 9.33 -6.53 -29.44
C ASN A 49 8.86 -5.14 -28.98
N ALA A 50 8.24 -4.35 -29.87
CA ALA A 50 7.70 -3.05 -29.50
C ALA A 50 6.56 -3.16 -28.47
N TYR A 51 5.68 -4.16 -28.61
CA TYR A 51 4.61 -4.42 -27.64
C TYR A 51 5.16 -4.81 -26.26
N THR A 52 6.08 -5.77 -26.21
CA THR A 52 6.69 -6.25 -24.95
C THR A 52 7.48 -5.15 -24.26
N GLU A 53 8.16 -4.27 -25.00
CA GLU A 53 8.87 -3.12 -24.46
C GLU A 53 7.91 -2.11 -23.79
N VAL A 54 6.82 -1.75 -24.45
CA VAL A 54 5.78 -0.88 -23.87
C VAL A 54 5.19 -1.51 -22.60
N MET A 55 4.88 -2.80 -22.65
CA MET A 55 4.32 -3.51 -21.50
C MET A 55 5.30 -3.63 -20.33
N SER A 56 6.59 -3.81 -20.60
CA SER A 56 7.64 -3.78 -19.59
C SER A 56 7.70 -2.42 -18.87
N GLN A 57 7.53 -1.32 -19.61
CA GLN A 57 7.44 0.01 -19.01
C GLN A 57 6.21 0.17 -18.11
N TYR A 58 5.04 -0.32 -18.54
CA TYR A 58 3.84 -0.33 -17.71
C TYR A 58 4.04 -1.14 -16.43
N MET A 59 4.65 -2.33 -16.52
CA MET A 59 4.98 -3.13 -15.34
C MET A 59 5.92 -2.39 -14.39
N LYS A 60 6.92 -1.68 -14.91
CA LYS A 60 7.85 -0.90 -14.09
C LYS A 60 7.11 0.20 -13.33
N GLN A 61 6.24 0.96 -14.00
CA GLN A 61 5.43 1.99 -13.35
C GLN A 61 4.48 1.40 -12.32
N ALA A 62 3.89 0.24 -12.63
CA ALA A 62 2.99 -0.42 -11.72
C ALA A 62 3.72 -0.93 -10.46
N ASN A 63 4.93 -1.46 -10.59
CA ASN A 63 5.74 -1.82 -9.42
C ASN A 63 6.12 -0.60 -8.58
N GLN A 64 6.45 0.54 -9.20
CA GLN A 64 6.69 1.80 -8.47
C GLN A 64 5.46 2.26 -7.68
N MET A 65 4.25 2.01 -8.20
CA MET A 65 3.02 2.34 -7.47
C MET A 65 2.85 1.47 -6.22
N VAL A 66 3.23 0.18 -6.27
CA VAL A 66 3.25 -0.70 -5.08
C VAL A 66 4.15 -0.10 -4.00
N ASP A 67 5.36 0.32 -4.36
CA ASP A 67 6.32 0.92 -3.40
C ASP A 67 5.75 2.18 -2.73
N VAL A 68 5.07 3.05 -3.49
CA VAL A 68 4.43 4.27 -2.95
C VAL A 68 3.29 3.93 -2.00
N LEU A 69 2.46 2.94 -2.36
CA LEU A 69 1.35 2.50 -1.52
C LEU A 69 1.85 1.84 -0.23
N ASP A 70 2.94 1.07 -0.29
CA ASP A 70 3.58 0.49 0.89
C ASP A 70 4.17 1.57 1.81
N ALA A 71 4.77 2.63 1.26
CA ALA A 71 5.25 3.76 2.05
C ALA A 71 4.08 4.49 2.75
N PHE A 72 2.96 4.70 2.05
CA PHE A 72 1.77 5.32 2.61
C PHE A 72 1.16 4.46 3.73
N LYS A 73 1.11 3.14 3.54
CA LYS A 73 0.72 2.16 4.57
C LYS A 73 1.59 2.25 5.81
N GLN A 74 2.92 2.27 5.65
CA GLN A 74 3.85 2.37 6.78
C GLN A 74 3.62 3.66 7.57
N TYR A 75 3.41 4.78 6.88
CA TYR A 75 3.09 6.04 7.52
C TYR A 75 1.77 5.96 8.31
N ALA A 76 0.71 5.42 7.72
CA ALA A 76 -0.59 5.28 8.38
C ALA A 76 -0.50 4.40 9.64
N GLY A 77 0.22 3.28 9.57
CA GLY A 77 0.45 2.40 10.74
C GLY A 77 1.30 3.06 11.83
N SER A 78 2.30 3.89 11.47
CA SER A 78 3.08 4.67 12.45
C SER A 78 2.20 5.67 13.19
N VAL A 79 1.34 6.40 12.46
CA VAL A 79 0.44 7.40 13.04
C VAL A 79 -0.55 6.75 14.02
N GLU A 80 -1.07 5.56 13.70
CA GLU A 80 -1.90 4.77 14.62
C GLU A 80 -1.17 4.51 15.95
N SER A 81 0.07 4.01 15.87
CA SER A 81 0.88 3.67 17.03
C SER A 81 1.22 4.90 17.88
N ASP A 82 1.58 6.01 17.24
CA ASP A 82 1.92 7.27 17.93
C ASP A 82 0.72 7.81 18.71
N PHE A 83 -0.47 7.80 18.11
CA PHE A 83 -1.68 8.24 18.77
C PHE A 83 -2.09 7.32 19.94
N GLN A 84 -1.97 6.00 19.78
CA GLN A 84 -2.22 5.05 20.88
C GLN A 84 -1.24 5.28 22.05
N ASN A 85 0.04 5.48 21.74
CA ASN A 85 1.07 5.74 22.75
C ASN A 85 0.82 7.07 23.49
N LEU A 86 0.46 8.13 22.76
CA LEU A 86 0.15 9.43 23.35
C LEU A 86 -1.05 9.34 24.31
N ASP A 87 -2.11 8.63 23.93
CA ASP A 87 -3.30 8.46 24.77
C ASP A 87 -2.97 7.67 26.05
N GLN A 88 -2.19 6.59 25.95
CA GLN A 88 -1.72 5.83 27.11
C GLN A 88 -0.86 6.68 28.07
N GLN A 89 0.05 7.50 27.54
CA GLN A 89 0.87 8.39 28.36
C GLN A 89 0.01 9.44 29.08
N CYS A 90 -0.94 10.04 28.37
CA CYS A 90 -1.87 11.02 28.96
C CYS A 90 -2.72 10.37 30.06
N ALA A 91 -3.24 9.16 29.83
CA ALA A 91 -4.01 8.42 30.83
C ALA A 91 -3.17 8.09 32.08
N GLN A 92 -1.90 7.69 31.92
CA GLN A 92 -0.98 7.46 33.03
C GLN A 92 -0.67 8.74 33.81
N MET A 93 -0.43 9.86 33.14
CA MET A 93 -0.19 11.15 33.79
C MET A 93 -1.39 11.60 34.61
N ILE A 94 -2.61 11.48 34.07
CA ILE A 94 -3.85 11.79 34.80
C ILE A 94 -3.98 10.88 36.03
N ARG A 95 -3.74 9.57 35.87
CA ARG A 95 -3.83 8.61 36.98
C ARG A 95 -2.83 8.87 38.10
N ASN A 96 -1.65 9.41 37.78
CA ASN A 96 -0.62 9.76 38.76
C ASN A 96 -0.80 11.17 39.36
N ALA A 97 -1.75 11.97 38.84
CA ALA A 97 -2.04 13.32 39.32
C ALA A 97 -3.14 13.37 40.41
N PHE A 98 -3.76 12.23 40.72
CA PHE A 98 -4.76 12.02 41.77
C PHE A 98 -4.31 10.92 42.72
#